data_AF-A0AAP8GFH1-F1
#
_entry.id   AF-A0AAP8GFH1-F1
#
_cell.length_a   1.000
_cell.length_b   1.000
_cell.length_c   1.000
_cell.angle_alpha   90.00
_cell.angle_beta   90.00
_cell.angle_gamma   90.00
#
_symmetry.space_group_name_H-M   'P 1'
#
loop_
_entity.id
_entity.type
_entity.pdbx_description
1 polymer ?
#
loop_
_entity_poly.entity_id
_entity_poly.type
_entity_poly.pdbx_seq_one_letter_code
_entity_poly.pdbx_strand_id
1 'polypeptide(L)'
;PEAAKISGVNVGLNLLMIYALSGVFYAFGGMLEAGRIGSATNNLGFMYELDAIAACVVGGVSFSGGVGTVIGVVTGVIIFTVINYGLTYIGVNPYWQYIIKGAIIIFAVALDSLKYARKK
;
A
#
# COMPACT_ATOMS: atom_id res chain seq x y z
N PRO A 1 -20.06 7.79 -4.31
CA PRO A 1 -20.07 8.15 -5.76
C PRO A 1 -21.18 9.16 -6.09
N GLU A 2 -22.39 8.98 -5.55
CA GLU A 2 -23.50 9.92 -5.70
C GLU A 2 -23.15 11.32 -5.16
N ALA A 3 -22.58 11.43 -3.96
CA ALA A 3 -22.13 12.72 -3.40
C ALA A 3 -21.09 13.48 -4.26
N ALA A 4 -20.17 12.76 -4.93
CA ALA A 4 -19.18 13.36 -5.82
C ALA A 4 -19.79 13.82 -7.16
N LYS A 5 -20.81 13.10 -7.65
CA LYS A 5 -21.55 13.45 -8.87
C LYS A 5 -22.41 14.70 -8.66
N ILE A 6 -23.01 14.84 -7.47
CA ILE A 6 -23.81 16.02 -7.07
C ILE A 6 -22.90 17.25 -6.81
N SER A 7 -21.63 17.03 -6.45
CA SER A 7 -20.62 18.09 -6.24
C SER A 7 -19.94 18.57 -7.53
N GLY A 8 -20.43 18.19 -8.72
CA GLY A 8 -19.89 18.64 -10.01
C GLY A 8 -18.57 18.00 -10.43
N VAL A 9 -18.06 17.00 -9.70
CA VAL A 9 -16.82 16.30 -10.03
C VAL A 9 -17.11 15.20 -11.06
N ASN A 10 -16.41 15.22 -12.19
CA ASN A 10 -16.50 14.15 -13.18
C ASN A 10 -15.81 12.88 -12.66
N VAL A 11 -16.58 12.06 -11.95
CA VAL A 11 -16.12 10.80 -11.33
C VAL A 11 -15.46 9.88 -12.36
N GLY A 12 -16.00 9.81 -13.59
CA GLY A 12 -15.47 8.94 -14.64
C GLY A 12 -14.08 9.36 -15.11
N LEU A 13 -13.88 10.65 -15.38
CA LEU A 13 -12.58 11.16 -15.82
C LEU A 13 -11.55 11.10 -14.69
N ASN A 14 -11.96 11.37 -13.45
CA ASN A 14 -11.06 11.32 -12.30
C ASN A 14 -10.58 9.89 -12.00
N LEU A 15 -11.47 8.89 -12.05
CA LEU A 15 -11.10 7.48 -11.93
C LEU A 15 -10.11 7.07 -13.02
N LEU A 16 -10.39 7.45 -14.28
CA LEU A 16 -9.50 7.14 -15.40
C LEU A 16 -8.10 7.75 -15.21
N MET A 17 -8.02 9.02 -14.78
CA MET A 17 -6.74 9.67 -14.48
C MET A 17 -5.98 8.96 -13.35
N ILE A 18 -6.66 8.57 -12.27
CA ILE A 18 -6.02 7.89 -11.13
C ILE A 18 -5.47 6.51 -11.54
N TYR A 19 -6.24 5.73 -12.30
CA TYR A 19 -5.79 4.42 -12.78
C TYR A 19 -4.66 4.54 -13.82
N ALA A 20 -4.72 5.53 -14.71
CA ALA A 20 -3.64 5.77 -15.67
C ALA A 20 -2.34 6.17 -14.95
N LEU A 21 -2.44 7.09 -13.99
CA LEU A 21 -1.30 7.55 -13.19
C LEU A 21 -0.69 6.40 -12.37
N SER A 22 -1.52 5.61 -11.69
CA SER A 22 -1.03 4.46 -10.93
C SER A 22 -0.33 3.44 -11.84
N GLY A 23 -0.87 3.17 -13.03
CA GLY A 23 -0.24 2.31 -14.03
C GLY A 23 1.17 2.78 -14.43
N VAL A 24 1.37 4.09 -14.62
CA VAL A 24 2.70 4.66 -14.91
C VAL A 24 3.67 4.43 -13.76
N PHE A 25 3.23 4.64 -12.50
CA PHE A 25 4.07 4.41 -11.33
C PHE A 25 4.41 2.92 -11.12
N TYR A 26 3.44 2.02 -11.35
CA TYR A 26 3.69 0.58 -11.28
C TYR A 26 4.67 0.11 -12.36
N ALA A 27 4.53 0.61 -13.60
CA ALA A 27 5.47 0.29 -14.67
C ALA A 27 6.88 0.79 -14.36
N PHE A 28 7.01 2.00 -13.82
CA PHE A 28 8.29 2.57 -13.42
C PHE A 28 8.92 1.79 -12.26
N GLY A 29 8.15 1.46 -11.21
CA GLY A 29 8.62 0.66 -10.09
C GLY A 29 9.05 -0.75 -10.50
N GLY A 30 8.26 -1.40 -11.37
CA GLY A 30 8.59 -2.71 -11.92
C GLY A 30 9.86 -2.71 -12.78
N MET A 31 10.08 -1.65 -13.58
CA MET A 31 11.31 -1.49 -14.36
C MET A 31 12.55 -1.35 -13.46
N LEU A 32 12.44 -0.56 -12.38
CA LEU A 32 13.52 -0.40 -11.41
C LEU A 32 13.84 -1.71 -10.69
N GLU A 33 12.82 -2.48 -10.29
CA GLU A 33 13.02 -3.79 -9.65
C GLU A 33 13.61 -4.83 -10.59
N ALA A 34 13.16 -4.88 -11.84
CA ALA A 34 13.75 -5.73 -12.86
C ALA A 34 15.24 -5.40 -13.08
N GLY A 35 15.60 -4.12 -13.09
CA GLY A 35 16.99 -3.66 -13.16
C GLY A 35 17.80 -4.03 -11.92
N ARG A 36 17.20 -3.97 -10.72
CA ARG A 36 17.86 -4.32 -9.45
C ARG A 36 18.21 -5.81 -9.37
N ILE A 37 17.31 -6.68 -9.80
CA ILE A 37 17.44 -8.13 -9.63
C ILE A 37 18.11 -8.79 -10.84
N GLY A 38 18.11 -8.13 -12.01
CA GLY A 38 18.72 -8.64 -13.24
C GLY A 38 18.01 -9.88 -13.82
N SER A 39 16.88 -10.27 -13.24
CA SER A 39 16.06 -11.40 -13.66
C SER A 39 14.61 -11.15 -13.26
N ALA A 40 13.66 -11.70 -14.04
CA ALA A 40 12.24 -11.63 -13.77
C ALA A 40 11.73 -13.06 -13.50
N THR A 41 11.63 -13.46 -12.23
CA THR A 41 10.93 -14.71 -11.84
C THR A 41 9.51 -14.40 -11.38
N ASN A 42 8.59 -15.37 -11.50
CA ASN A 42 7.18 -15.22 -11.13
C ASN A 42 6.98 -14.86 -9.65
N ASN A 43 7.98 -15.09 -8.80
CA ASN A 43 7.93 -14.73 -7.38
C ASN A 43 8.33 -13.26 -7.11
N LEU A 44 8.87 -12.54 -8.10
CA LEU A 44 9.23 -11.14 -7.96
C LEU A 44 7.97 -10.29 -8.10
N GLY A 45 7.53 -9.73 -6.99
CA GLY A 45 6.27 -8.99 -6.89
C GLY A 45 5.16 -9.74 -6.16
N PHE A 46 5.37 -11.00 -5.75
CA PHE A 46 4.38 -11.71 -4.95
C PHE A 46 4.12 -10.96 -3.63
N MET A 47 2.87 -10.54 -3.42
CA MET A 47 2.40 -9.74 -2.28
C MET A 47 2.85 -8.27 -2.22
N TYR A 48 3.43 -7.71 -3.28
CA TYR A 48 3.81 -6.29 -3.28
C TYR A 48 2.60 -5.37 -3.23
N GLU A 49 1.47 -5.81 -3.79
CA GLU A 49 0.19 -5.10 -3.71
C GLU A 49 -0.30 -5.02 -2.27
N LEU A 50 -0.16 -6.14 -1.54
CA LEU A 50 -0.58 -6.23 -0.14
C LEU A 50 0.31 -5.37 0.76
N ASP A 51 1.62 -5.39 0.52
CA ASP A 51 2.60 -4.54 1.21
C ASP A 51 2.35 -3.05 0.94
N ALA A 52 1.98 -2.69 -0.29
CA ALA A 52 1.63 -1.30 -0.66
C ALA A 52 0.37 -0.82 0.09
N ILE A 53 -0.66 -1.66 0.18
CA ILE A 53 -1.88 -1.35 0.96
C ILE A 53 -1.54 -1.20 2.44
N ALA A 54 -0.75 -2.12 2.99
CA ALA A 54 -0.33 -2.10 4.39
C ALA A 54 0.40 -0.80 4.75
N ALA A 55 1.38 -0.42 3.93
CA ALA A 55 2.16 0.80 4.10
C ALA A 55 1.30 2.07 4.06
N CYS A 56 0.30 2.12 3.17
CA CYS A 56 -0.63 3.26 3.09
C CYS A 56 -1.51 3.38 4.35
N VAL A 57 -2.00 2.25 4.88
CA VAL A 57 -2.83 2.24 6.10
C VAL A 57 -2.00 2.60 7.34
N VAL A 58 -0.78 2.06 7.45
CA VAL A 58 0.17 2.44 8.52
C VAL A 58 0.53 3.94 8.42
N GLY A 59 0.63 4.48 7.21
CA GLY A 59 0.81 5.90 6.94
C GLY A 59 -0.39 6.79 7.27
N GLY A 60 -1.50 6.22 7.76
CA GLY A 60 -2.67 6.96 8.23
C GLY A 60 -3.71 7.28 7.15
N VAL A 61 -3.72 6.55 6.03
CA VAL A 61 -4.80 6.63 5.03
C VAL A 61 -5.94 5.71 5.45
N SER A 62 -7.16 6.24 5.42
CA SER A 62 -8.38 5.48 5.72
C SER A 62 -8.66 4.43 4.65
N PHE A 63 -8.93 3.19 5.06
CA PHE A 63 -9.34 2.12 4.16
C PHE A 63 -10.72 2.37 3.53
N SER A 64 -11.62 3.04 4.27
CA SER A 64 -12.94 3.45 3.79
C SER A 64 -12.92 4.75 2.97
N GLY A 65 -11.74 5.37 2.80
CA GLY A 65 -11.53 6.56 1.98
C GLY A 65 -11.89 7.89 2.66
N GLY A 66 -11.59 8.99 1.96
CA GLY A 66 -11.92 10.36 2.37
C GLY A 66 -10.90 11.07 3.27
N VAL A 67 -9.92 10.35 3.85
CA VAL A 67 -8.91 10.95 4.72
C VAL A 67 -7.55 10.28 4.50
N GLY A 68 -6.51 11.09 4.31
CA GLY A 68 -5.13 10.64 4.16
C GLY A 68 -4.22 11.80 3.75
N THR A 69 -2.92 11.69 4.03
CA THR A 69 -1.91 12.66 3.57
C THR A 69 -0.79 11.94 2.85
N VAL A 70 -0.25 12.56 1.79
CA VAL A 70 0.85 11.97 1.00
C VAL A 70 2.10 11.77 1.86
N ILE A 71 2.41 12.73 2.75
CA ILE A 71 3.58 12.67 3.64
C ILE A 71 3.46 11.50 4.64
N GLY A 72 2.25 11.23 5.15
CA GLY A 72 1.98 10.08 6.00
C GLY A 72 2.25 8.75 5.29
N VAL A 73 1.79 8.63 4.03
CA VAL A 73 2.04 7.43 3.20
C VAL A 73 3.52 7.20 2.96
N VAL A 74 4.27 8.25 2.60
CA VAL A 74 5.73 8.14 2.38
C VAL A 74 6.42 7.61 3.64
N THR A 75 6.03 8.12 4.81
CA THR A 75 6.55 7.65 6.10
C THR A 75 6.18 6.19 6.37
N GLY A 76 4.94 5.81 6.09
CA GLY A 76 4.47 4.42 6.21
C GLY A 76 5.23 3.44 5.32
N VAL A 77 5.48 3.83 4.06
CA VAL A 77 6.28 3.03 3.10
C VAL A 77 7.71 2.84 3.61
N ILE A 78 8.35 3.89 4.13
CA ILE A 78 9.71 3.79 4.68
C ILE A 78 9.74 2.81 5.86
N ILE A 79 8.80 2.92 6.81
CA ILE A 79 8.71 2.02 7.97
C ILE A 79 8.52 0.57 7.51
N PHE A 80 7.56 0.34 6.61
CA PHE A 80 7.24 -1.00 6.14
C PHE A 80 8.41 -1.64 5.37
N THR A 81 9.15 -0.82 4.62
CA THR A 81 10.35 -1.22 3.87
C THR A 81 11.49 -1.59 4.82
N VAL A 82 11.73 -0.80 5.86
CA VAL A 82 12.77 -1.07 6.87
C VAL A 82 12.46 -2.36 7.62
N ILE A 83 11.19 -2.62 7.96
CA ILE A 83 10.78 -3.90 8.59
C ILE A 83 11.07 -5.06 7.63
N ASN A 84 10.62 -4.96 6.37
CA ASN A 84 10.83 -6.00 5.36
C ASN A 84 12.30 -6.39 5.18
N TYR A 85 13.15 -5.39 4.90
CA TYR A 85 14.58 -5.64 4.70
C TYR A 85 15.27 -5.98 6.02
N GLY A 86 14.88 -5.37 7.13
CA GLY A 86 15.43 -5.65 8.46
C GLY A 86 15.25 -7.11 8.87
N LEU A 87 14.05 -7.66 8.72
CA LEU A 87 13.81 -9.09 8.98
C LEU A 87 14.60 -9.99 8.02
N THR A 88 14.75 -9.58 6.77
CA THR A 88 15.54 -10.31 5.77
C THR A 88 17.02 -10.34 6.13
N TYR A 89 17.60 -9.21 6.56
CA TYR A 89 19.01 -9.11 6.96
C TYR A 89 19.33 -9.84 8.26
N ILE A 90 18.36 -9.96 9.18
CA ILE A 90 18.47 -10.76 10.40
C ILE A 90 18.43 -12.28 10.09
N GLY A 91 18.18 -12.67 8.84
CA GLY A 91 18.15 -14.07 8.42
C GLY A 91 16.86 -14.79 8.85
N VAL A 92 15.79 -14.04 9.13
CA VAL A 92 14.49 -14.63 9.45
C VAL A 92 13.95 -15.35 8.22
N ASN A 93 13.55 -16.60 8.41
CA ASN A 93 13.02 -17.44 7.33
C ASN A 93 11.81 -16.74 6.66
N PRO A 94 11.71 -16.76 5.30
CA PRO A 94 10.61 -16.14 4.56
C PRO A 94 9.21 -16.51 5.06
N TYR A 95 8.98 -17.73 5.54
CA TYR A 95 7.68 -18.14 6.09
C TYR A 95 7.27 -17.29 7.29
N TRP A 96 8.21 -17.00 8.20
CA TRP A 96 7.96 -16.12 9.35
C TRP A 96 7.75 -14.68 8.92
N GLN A 97 8.43 -14.22 7.87
CA GLN A 97 8.21 -12.88 7.32
C GLN A 97 6.78 -12.73 6.81
N TYR A 98 6.24 -13.73 6.09
CA TYR A 98 4.85 -13.70 5.63
C TYR A 98 3.84 -13.64 6.78
N ILE A 99 4.06 -14.43 7.84
CA ILE A 99 3.20 -14.41 9.04
C ILE A 99 3.23 -13.03 9.71
N ILE A 100 4.42 -12.45 9.88
CA ILE A 100 4.59 -11.14 10.52
C ILE A 100 3.96 -10.04 9.66
N LYS A 101 4.17 -10.05 8.35
CA LYS A 101 3.50 -9.12 7.41
C LYS A 101 1.98 -9.21 7.52
N GLY A 102 1.44 -10.43 7.47
CA GLY A 102 0.01 -10.66 7.61
C GLY A 102 -0.54 -10.13 8.94
N ALA A 103 0.18 -10.37 10.04
CA ALA A 103 -0.18 -9.84 11.35
C ALA A 103 -0.17 -8.30 11.37
N ILE A 104 0.85 -7.65 10.79
CA ILE A 104 0.94 -6.18 10.69
C ILE A 104 -0.26 -5.64 9.91
N ILE A 105 -0.61 -6.26 8.78
CA ILE A 105 -1.75 -5.84 7.95
C ILE A 105 -3.06 -5.94 8.73
N ILE A 106 -3.33 -7.10 9.34
CA ILE A 106 -4.54 -7.32 10.13
C ILE A 106 -4.61 -6.29 11.25
N PHE A 107 -3.50 -6.04 11.95
CA PHE A 107 -3.46 -5.09 13.05
C PHE A 107 -3.67 -3.64 12.57
N ALA A 108 -3.04 -3.24 11.47
CA ALA A 108 -3.19 -1.92 10.87
C ALA A 108 -4.64 -1.66 10.45
N VAL A 109 -5.27 -2.63 9.76
CA VAL A 109 -6.67 -2.53 9.31
C VAL A 109 -7.65 -2.60 10.50
N ALA A 110 -7.37 -3.44 11.49
CA ALA A 110 -8.18 -3.50 12.72
C ALA A 110 -8.16 -2.16 13.45
N LEU A 111 -6.98 -1.53 13.60
CA LEU A 111 -6.88 -0.21 14.21
C LEU A 111 -7.57 0.88 13.40
N ASP A 112 -7.43 0.88 12.06
CA ASP A 112 -8.10 1.84 11.19
C ASP A 112 -9.63 1.71 11.30
N SER A 113 -10.15 0.50 11.16
CA SER A 113 -11.58 0.21 11.27
C SER A 113 -12.16 0.55 12.66
N LEU A 114 -11.42 0.29 13.75
CA LEU A 114 -11.87 0.62 15.11
C LEU A 114 -11.92 2.14 15.34
N LYS A 115 -10.93 2.88 14.80
CA LYS A 115 -10.84 4.34 14.93
C LYS A 115 -11.98 5.04 14.21
N TYR A 116 -12.44 4.50 13.08
CA TYR A 116 -13.59 5.00 12.34
C TYR A 116 -14.93 4.54 12.93
N ALA A 117 -15.04 3.30 13.43
CA ALA A 117 -16.24 2.80 14.08
C ALA A 117 -16.61 3.60 15.35
N ARG A 118 -15.61 4.12 16.07
CA ARG A 118 -15.81 4.90 17.29
C ARG A 118 -16.17 6.37 17.05
N LYS A 119 -16.13 6.84 15.80
CA LYS A 119 -16.47 8.23 15.41
C LYS A 119 -17.92 8.37 14.90
N LYS A 120 -18.69 7.28 14.95
CA LYS A 120 -20.13 7.22 14.67
C LYS A 120 -20.88 7.08 15.99
#